data_AF-A0A7K4G4E7-F1
#
_entry.id   AF-A0A7K4G4E7-F1
#
_cell.length_a   1.000
_cell.length_b   1.000
_cell.length_c   1.000
_cell.angle_alpha   90.00
_cell.angle_beta   90.00
_cell.angle_gamma   90.00
#
_symmetry.space_group_name_H-M   'P 1'
#
loop_
_entity.id
_entity.type
_entity.pdbx_description
1 polymer ?
#
loop_
_entity_poly.entity_id
_entity_poly.type
_entity_poly.pdbx_seq_one_letter_code
_entity_poly.pdbx_strand_id
1 'polypeptide(L)'
;AMIVPLITRLNVKEEVGILLSLESVITDVFCIAGAVVLIELIVTNSFNPSDIIQTLSGTFSTAILAGFAGGLFWINVLKRLSGKPLGYMLTLAVLLVLYSAIELVGGSGAIGVLIFSLVLGNSVEIAKTLRMSGDYSLEKSIKSTQTEIAFFVKTFFFVFLGLIINPSILEVNALAIAVGLLVVLIIARYLGTMILAFVNPLYVQYKKLVTLMMSRGLAAAVLAFLPLNQNPPIVIPYFSEVVFLIIIFTSLLTTFGSYTTRDKEAETVDETPKVISTKRPRISRVD
;
A
#
# COMPACT_ATOMS: atom_id res chain seq x y z
N ALA A 1 0.07 -4.03 -2.08
CA ALA A 1 0.69 -4.06 -3.44
C ALA A 1 0.02 -4.96 -4.50
N MET A 2 -0.50 -6.15 -4.17
CA MET A 2 -1.15 -7.07 -5.14
C MET A 2 -2.53 -6.60 -5.62
N ILE A 3 -3.20 -5.78 -4.80
CA ILE A 3 -4.55 -5.28 -5.04
C ILE A 3 -4.59 -4.20 -6.13
N VAL A 4 -3.55 -3.36 -6.25
CA VAL A 4 -3.55 -2.19 -7.16
C VAL A 4 -3.65 -2.60 -8.64
N PRO A 5 -2.87 -3.57 -9.16
CA PRO A 5 -3.05 -4.03 -10.54
C PRO A 5 -4.40 -4.74 -10.77
N LEU A 6 -4.93 -5.43 -9.75
CA LEU A 6 -6.24 -6.10 -9.82
C LEU A 6 -7.37 -5.08 -9.96
N ILE A 7 -7.35 -4.02 -9.15
CA ILE A 7 -8.33 -2.92 -9.21
C ILE A 7 -8.35 -2.29 -10.59
N THR A 8 -7.20 -2.02 -11.20
CA THR A 8 -7.16 -1.43 -12.56
C THR A 8 -7.76 -2.32 -13.65
N ARG A 9 -7.96 -3.62 -13.37
CA ARG A 9 -8.61 -4.59 -14.27
C ARG A 9 -10.07 -4.86 -13.91
N LEU A 10 -10.54 -4.38 -12.76
CA LEU A 10 -11.92 -4.47 -12.33
C LEU A 10 -12.64 -3.18 -12.71
N ASN A 11 -13.88 -3.26 -13.19
CA ASN A 11 -14.65 -2.10 -13.62
C ASN A 11 -15.29 -1.37 -12.43
N VAL A 12 -14.45 -0.91 -11.51
CA VAL A 12 -14.85 -0.28 -10.24
C VAL A 12 -14.77 1.24 -10.35
N LYS A 13 -15.60 1.93 -9.57
CA LYS A 13 -15.51 3.40 -9.46
C LYS A 13 -14.11 3.83 -9.04
N GLU A 14 -13.61 4.87 -9.68
CA GLU A 14 -12.26 5.42 -9.46
C GLU A 14 -12.00 5.75 -7.98
N GLU A 15 -13.01 6.30 -7.30
CA GLU A 15 -12.98 6.61 -5.86
C GLU A 15 -12.67 5.38 -4.99
N VAL A 16 -13.28 4.24 -5.29
CA VAL A 16 -13.06 2.97 -4.58
C VAL A 16 -11.67 2.41 -4.87
N GLY A 17 -11.23 2.54 -6.13
CA GLY A 17 -9.91 2.13 -6.54
C GLY A 17 -8.79 2.92 -5.86
N ILE A 18 -8.96 4.24 -5.74
CA ILE A 18 -8.05 5.13 -5.00
C ILE A 18 -8.03 4.74 -3.51
N LEU A 19 -9.19 4.56 -2.89
CA LEU A 19 -9.28 4.19 -1.47
C LEU A 19 -8.53 2.88 -1.18
N LEU A 20 -8.85 1.80 -1.91
CA LEU A 20 -8.23 0.50 -1.68
C LEU A 20 -6.72 0.51 -1.97
N SER A 21 -6.29 1.32 -2.93
CA SER A 21 -4.86 1.50 -3.23
C SER A 21 -4.15 2.21 -2.10
N LEU A 22 -4.72 3.31 -1.59
CA LEU A 22 -4.18 4.04 -0.44
C LEU A 22 -4.19 3.17 0.81
N GLU A 23 -5.29 2.48 1.09
CA GLU A 23 -5.39 1.56 2.21
C GLU A 23 -4.27 0.51 2.15
N SER A 24 -4.07 -0.15 1.00
CA SER A 24 -3.02 -1.16 0.88
C SER A 24 -1.61 -0.60 1.15
N VAL A 25 -1.30 0.58 0.62
CA VAL A 25 0.03 1.20 0.81
C VAL A 25 0.22 1.64 2.26
N ILE A 26 -0.78 2.29 2.83
CA ILE A 26 -0.79 2.77 4.21
C ILE A 26 -0.64 1.58 5.16
N THR A 27 -1.45 0.53 5.02
CA THR A 27 -1.37 -0.65 5.90
C THR A 27 -0.02 -1.34 5.84
N ASP A 28 0.62 -1.42 4.67
CA ASP A 28 1.96 -2.03 4.53
C ASP A 28 3.00 -1.22 5.32
N VAL A 29 2.94 0.11 5.26
CA VAL A 29 3.87 1.01 5.99
C VAL A 29 3.61 1.00 7.50
N PHE A 30 2.35 1.07 7.92
CA PHE A 30 1.98 0.98 9.33
C PHE A 30 2.33 -0.40 9.92
N CYS A 31 2.27 -1.47 9.13
CA CYS A 31 2.69 -2.80 9.57
C CYS A 31 4.18 -2.83 9.91
N ILE A 32 5.03 -2.18 9.12
CA ILE A 32 6.48 -2.08 9.38
C ILE A 32 6.72 -1.28 10.66
N ALA A 33 6.15 -0.08 10.75
CA ALA A 33 6.33 0.78 11.93
C ALA A 33 5.83 0.09 13.22
N GLY A 34 4.65 -0.53 13.17
CA GLY A 34 4.09 -1.26 14.31
C GLY A 34 4.93 -2.47 14.71
N ALA A 35 5.43 -3.25 13.73
CA ALA A 35 6.28 -4.40 14.03
C ALA A 35 7.60 -3.99 14.69
N VAL A 36 8.26 -2.93 14.21
CA VAL A 36 9.49 -2.40 14.80
C VAL A 36 9.26 -1.97 16.25
N VAL A 37 8.19 -1.20 16.50
CA VAL A 37 7.85 -0.75 17.86
C VAL A 37 7.52 -1.93 18.78
N LEU A 38 6.78 -2.93 18.29
CA LEU A 38 6.50 -4.14 19.08
C LEU A 38 7.78 -4.90 19.42
N ILE A 39 8.70 -5.04 18.47
CA ILE A 39 9.99 -5.69 18.70
C ILE A 39 10.80 -4.91 19.74
N GLU A 40 10.85 -3.58 19.62
CA GLU A 40 11.55 -2.73 20.57
C GLU A 40 11.00 -2.92 21.99
N LEU A 41 9.67 -2.92 22.16
CA LEU A 41 9.04 -3.15 23.46
C LEU A 41 9.34 -4.52 24.06
N ILE A 42 9.44 -5.55 23.23
CA ILE A 42 9.83 -6.89 23.68
C ILE A 42 11.28 -6.89 24.14
N VAL A 43 12.18 -6.22 23.42
CA VAL A 43 13.62 -6.18 23.71
C VAL A 43 13.90 -5.35 24.97
N THR A 44 13.28 -4.18 25.12
CA THR A 44 13.49 -3.28 26.26
C THR A 44 12.72 -3.72 27.51
N ASN A 45 11.73 -4.61 27.35
CA ASN A 45 10.82 -5.07 28.41
C ASN A 45 10.12 -3.91 29.15
N SER A 46 9.95 -2.78 28.46
CA SER A 46 9.43 -1.54 29.02
C SER A 46 8.02 -1.26 28.48
N PHE A 47 7.00 -1.73 29.19
CA PHE A 47 5.59 -1.53 28.81
C PHE A 47 4.99 -0.25 29.41
N ASN A 48 5.76 0.84 29.47
CA ASN A 48 5.25 2.13 29.92
C ASN A 48 4.44 2.77 28.78
N PRO A 49 3.12 3.03 28.96
CA PRO A 49 2.29 3.61 27.92
C PRO A 49 2.77 5.00 27.46
N SER A 50 3.35 5.77 28.38
CA SER A 50 3.94 7.08 28.08
C SER A 50 5.10 6.96 27.10
N ASP A 51 6.01 6.02 27.33
CA ASP A 51 7.20 5.81 26.51
C ASP A 51 6.80 5.35 25.11
N ILE A 52 5.81 4.44 25.01
CA ILE A 52 5.26 3.98 23.72
C ILE A 52 4.71 5.14 22.89
N ILE A 53 3.90 6.00 23.50
CA ILE A 53 3.28 7.14 22.81
C ILE A 53 4.34 8.16 22.39
N GLN A 54 5.32 8.43 23.25
CA GLN A 54 6.40 9.36 22.94
C GLN A 54 7.29 8.85 21.81
N THR A 55 7.69 7.57 21.85
CA THR A 55 8.48 6.93 20.78
C THR A 55 7.72 6.94 19.47
N LEU A 56 6.46 6.48 19.44
CA LEU A 56 5.63 6.51 18.23
C LEU A 56 5.48 7.93 17.68
N SER A 57 5.15 8.90 18.54
CA SER A 57 4.98 10.28 18.11
C SER A 57 6.28 10.86 17.54
N GLY A 58 7.42 10.59 18.18
CA GLY A 58 8.74 11.00 17.72
C GLY A 58 9.10 10.38 16.37
N THR A 59 8.97 9.05 16.23
CA THR A 59 9.29 8.31 15.01
C THR A 59 8.42 8.73 13.83
N PHE A 60 7.12 9.00 14.07
CA PHE A 60 6.20 9.45 13.03
C PHE A 60 6.45 10.92 12.66
N SER A 61 6.58 11.80 13.64
CA SER A 61 6.78 13.24 13.41
C SER A 61 8.06 13.49 12.62
N THR A 62 9.17 12.88 13.04
CA THR A 62 10.46 12.97 12.33
C THR A 62 10.37 12.45 10.90
N ALA A 63 9.75 11.29 10.69
CA ALA A 63 9.57 10.71 9.36
C ALA A 63 8.70 11.59 8.44
N ILE A 64 7.59 12.11 8.94
CA ILE A 64 6.68 12.98 8.17
C ILE A 64 7.40 14.29 7.81
N LEU A 65 8.03 14.95 8.77
CA LEU A 65 8.72 16.21 8.54
C LEU A 65 9.90 16.05 7.57
N ALA A 66 10.76 15.06 7.79
CA ALA A 66 11.91 14.80 6.93
C ALA A 66 11.49 14.33 5.53
N GLY A 67 10.50 13.45 5.41
CA GLY A 67 9.95 12.99 4.13
C GLY A 67 9.31 14.13 3.34
N PHE A 68 8.55 15.00 4.01
CA PHE A 68 7.92 16.16 3.38
C PHE A 68 8.94 17.20 2.94
N ALA A 69 9.88 17.57 3.82
CA ALA A 69 10.96 18.51 3.49
C ALA A 69 11.85 17.98 2.36
N GLY A 70 12.23 16.69 2.42
CA GLY A 70 12.98 16.00 1.38
C GLY A 70 12.23 15.99 0.04
N GLY A 71 10.92 15.76 0.06
CA GLY A 71 10.06 15.78 -1.13
C GLY A 71 10.00 17.17 -1.76
N LEU A 72 9.77 18.21 -0.96
CA LEU A 72 9.76 19.60 -1.44
C LEU A 72 11.12 20.02 -2.02
N PHE A 73 12.20 19.67 -1.34
CA PHE A 73 13.55 19.89 -1.85
C PHE A 73 13.74 19.19 -3.20
N TRP A 74 13.31 17.93 -3.30
CA TRP A 74 13.52 17.12 -4.50
C TRP A 74 12.70 17.56 -5.71
N ILE A 75 11.47 18.03 -5.51
CA ILE A 75 10.65 18.62 -6.59
C ILE A 75 11.42 19.74 -7.31
N ASN A 76 12.11 20.60 -6.54
CA ASN A 76 12.92 21.69 -7.10
C ASN A 76 14.15 21.17 -7.87
N VAL A 77 14.78 20.09 -7.38
CA VAL A 77 15.91 19.45 -8.05
C VAL A 77 15.47 18.79 -9.36
N LEU A 78 14.35 18.06 -9.34
CA LEU A 78 13.77 17.41 -10.53
C LEU A 78 13.43 18.41 -11.62
N LYS A 79 12.89 19.58 -11.27
CA LYS A 79 12.67 20.66 -12.24
C LYS A 79 13.97 21.07 -12.96
N ARG A 80 15.10 21.16 -12.24
CA ARG A 80 16.41 21.49 -12.85
C ARG A 80 17.00 20.34 -13.67
N LEU A 81 16.55 19.12 -13.42
CA LEU A 81 16.97 17.92 -14.12
C LEU A 81 16.00 17.50 -15.23
N SER A 82 14.90 18.22 -15.41
CA SER A 82 13.90 17.95 -16.43
C SER A 82 14.55 17.92 -17.82
N GLY A 83 14.30 16.84 -18.56
CA GLY A 83 14.91 16.59 -19.88
C GLY A 83 16.27 15.86 -19.84
N LYS A 84 16.77 15.43 -18.67
CA LYS A 84 17.98 14.60 -18.57
C LYS A 84 17.62 13.11 -18.37
N PRO A 85 18.30 12.18 -19.07
CA PRO A 85 17.93 10.75 -19.09
C PRO A 85 18.10 10.01 -17.75
N LEU A 86 18.78 10.58 -16.75
CA LEU A 86 19.12 9.90 -15.50
C LEU A 86 18.29 10.35 -14.29
N GLY A 87 17.24 11.15 -14.49
CA GLY A 87 16.40 11.65 -13.39
C GLY A 87 15.74 10.56 -12.54
N TYR A 88 15.35 9.44 -13.16
CA TYR A 88 14.74 8.31 -12.46
C TYR A 88 15.73 7.60 -11.52
N MET A 89 16.97 7.38 -11.99
CA MET A 89 18.00 6.66 -11.25
C MET A 89 18.45 7.49 -10.05
N LEU A 90 18.58 8.81 -10.24
CA LEU A 90 18.90 9.73 -9.16
C LEU A 90 17.78 9.78 -8.10
N THR A 91 16.52 9.76 -8.53
CA THR A 91 15.37 9.74 -7.60
C THR A 91 15.36 8.46 -6.76
N LEU A 92 15.70 7.31 -7.35
CA LEU A 92 15.85 6.06 -6.61
C LEU A 92 17.00 6.14 -5.59
N ALA A 93 18.16 6.66 -6.00
CA ALA A 93 19.31 6.80 -5.11
C ALA A 93 19.01 7.70 -3.91
N VAL A 94 18.37 8.85 -4.15
CA VAL A 94 17.98 9.76 -3.08
C VAL A 94 16.92 9.18 -2.16
N LEU A 95 16.00 8.36 -2.69
CA LEU A 95 15.02 7.67 -1.87
C LEU A 95 15.68 6.69 -0.88
N LEU A 96 16.75 5.99 -1.29
CA LEU A 96 17.54 5.11 -0.40
C LEU A 96 18.35 5.90 0.64
N VAL A 97 18.96 7.01 0.23
CA VAL A 97 19.70 7.90 1.14
C VAL A 97 18.74 8.52 2.17
N LEU A 98 17.58 8.99 1.73
CA LEU A 98 16.55 9.57 2.58
C LEU A 98 16.02 8.55 3.58
N TYR A 99 15.74 7.31 3.14
CA TYR A 99 15.36 6.21 4.03
C TYR A 99 16.37 6.05 5.17
N SER A 100 17.66 5.93 4.81
CA SER A 100 18.74 5.70 5.77
C SER A 100 18.92 6.91 6.70
N ALA A 101 18.87 8.12 6.16
CA ALA A 101 18.99 9.34 6.94
C ALA A 101 17.86 9.50 7.96
N ILE A 102 16.63 9.11 7.61
CA ILE A 102 15.48 9.17 8.51
C ILE A 102 15.63 8.15 9.65
N GLU A 103 16.09 6.92 9.34
CA GLU A 103 16.36 5.93 10.39
C GLU A 103 17.47 6.37 11.35
N LEU A 104 18.52 7.02 10.86
CA LEU A 104 19.61 7.53 11.71
C LEU A 104 19.15 8.60 12.72
N VAL A 105 18.10 9.35 12.40
CA VAL A 105 17.53 10.39 13.28
C VAL A 105 16.39 9.82 14.15
N GLY A 106 16.15 8.50 14.12
CA GLY A 106 15.13 7.81 14.91
C GLY A 106 13.72 7.86 14.32
N GLY A 107 13.60 8.23 13.04
CA GLY A 107 12.34 8.18 12.30
C GLY A 107 12.13 6.86 11.57
N SER A 108 10.89 6.57 11.18
CA SER A 108 10.60 5.42 10.31
C SER A 108 10.96 5.76 8.87
N GLY A 109 12.04 5.17 8.34
CA GLY A 109 12.46 5.34 6.95
C GLY A 109 11.34 4.99 5.95
N ALA A 110 10.56 3.95 6.23
CA ALA A 110 9.41 3.54 5.41
C ALA A 110 8.32 4.62 5.32
N ILE A 111 7.96 5.23 6.46
CA ILE A 111 7.00 6.36 6.50
C ILE A 111 7.58 7.57 5.76
N GLY A 112 8.85 7.88 6.00
CA GLY A 112 9.53 9.00 5.35
C GLY A 112 9.54 8.90 3.83
N VAL A 113 9.87 7.72 3.31
CA VAL A 113 9.82 7.41 1.87
C VAL A 113 8.39 7.47 1.33
N LEU A 114 7.38 7.03 2.09
CA LEU A 114 5.98 7.15 1.68
C LEU A 114 5.58 8.62 1.51
N ILE A 115 5.87 9.46 2.52
CA ILE A 115 5.54 10.88 2.48
C ILE A 115 6.29 11.58 1.35
N PHE A 116 7.58 11.30 1.20
CA PHE A 116 8.38 11.79 0.07
C PHE A 116 7.74 11.42 -1.28
N SER A 117 7.35 10.15 -1.46
CA SER A 117 6.76 9.65 -2.70
C SER A 117 5.37 10.22 -2.95
N LEU A 118 4.60 10.49 -1.90
CA LEU A 118 3.29 11.14 -1.98
C LEU A 118 3.44 12.60 -2.40
N VAL A 119 4.42 13.31 -1.84
CA VAL A 119 4.76 14.69 -2.23
C VAL A 119 5.17 14.73 -3.70
N LEU A 120 6.04 13.79 -4.11
CA LEU A 120 6.49 13.73 -5.49
C LEU A 120 5.36 13.38 -6.45
N GLY A 121 4.56 12.36 -6.14
CA GLY A 121 3.41 11.93 -6.95
C GLY A 121 2.34 13.01 -7.13
N ASN A 122 2.27 13.97 -6.21
CA ASN A 122 1.36 15.12 -6.26
C ASN A 122 2.10 16.45 -6.53
N SER A 123 3.27 16.40 -7.18
CA SER A 123 4.16 17.54 -7.38
C SER A 123 3.47 18.77 -7.99
N VAL A 124 2.57 18.57 -8.95
CA VAL A 124 1.84 19.67 -9.63
C VAL A 124 0.91 20.41 -8.67
N GLU A 125 0.12 19.70 -7.88
CA GLU A 125 -0.83 20.30 -6.93
C GLU A 125 -0.10 20.97 -5.76
N ILE A 126 0.97 20.34 -5.27
CA ILE A 126 1.80 20.89 -4.20
C ILE A 126 2.52 22.16 -4.68
N ALA A 127 3.09 22.15 -5.88
CA ALA A 127 3.74 23.33 -6.45
C ALA A 127 2.75 24.49 -6.62
N LYS A 128 1.53 24.21 -7.10
CA LYS A 128 0.45 25.21 -7.24
C LYS A 128 0.05 25.80 -5.88
N THR A 129 -0.12 24.94 -4.86
CA THR A 129 -0.48 25.37 -3.50
C THR A 129 0.61 26.25 -2.88
N LEU A 130 1.88 25.91 -3.11
CA LEU A 130 3.05 26.68 -2.65
C LEU A 130 3.39 27.88 -3.55
N ARG A 131 2.54 28.20 -4.55
CA ARG A 131 2.74 29.29 -5.51
C ARG A 131 4.10 29.23 -6.24
N MET A 132 4.60 28.03 -6.48
CA MET A 132 5.83 27.81 -7.22
C MET A 132 5.57 27.94 -8.73
N SER A 133 6.39 28.71 -9.44
CA SER A 133 6.28 28.89 -10.89
C SER A 133 7.06 27.82 -11.65
N GLY A 134 6.51 27.30 -12.76
CA GLY A 134 7.17 26.34 -13.66
C GLY A 134 6.40 25.03 -13.88
N ASP A 135 6.92 24.18 -14.76
CA ASP A 135 6.41 22.83 -14.98
C ASP A 135 7.03 21.87 -13.95
N TYR A 136 6.18 21.30 -13.12
CA TYR A 136 6.53 20.30 -12.09
C TYR A 136 5.94 18.94 -12.41
N SER A 137 5.51 18.72 -13.67
CA SER A 137 5.04 17.41 -14.10
C SER A 137 6.15 16.38 -13.94
N LEU A 138 5.82 15.30 -13.24
CA LEU A 138 6.71 14.15 -13.14
C LEU A 138 6.88 13.52 -14.52
N GLU A 139 8.13 13.36 -14.94
CA GLU A 139 8.41 12.71 -16.20
C GLU A 139 7.86 11.27 -16.19
N LYS A 140 7.13 10.90 -17.24
CA LYS A 140 6.49 9.57 -17.34
C LYS A 140 7.50 8.42 -17.27
N SER A 141 8.74 8.67 -17.70
CA SER A 141 9.88 7.73 -17.60
C SER A 141 10.15 7.33 -16.15
N ILE A 142 10.14 8.28 -15.19
CA ILE A 142 10.35 8.00 -13.76
C ILE A 142 9.30 7.02 -13.25
N LYS A 143 8.03 7.27 -13.58
CA LYS A 143 6.92 6.38 -13.16
C LYS A 143 7.03 4.99 -13.78
N SER A 144 7.35 4.89 -15.07
CA SER A 144 7.49 3.59 -15.77
C SER A 144 8.64 2.79 -15.17
N THR A 145 9.83 3.37 -15.07
CA THR A 145 11.02 2.67 -14.59
C THR A 145 10.88 2.26 -13.13
N GLN A 146 10.31 3.11 -12.26
CA GLN A 146 10.03 2.71 -10.87
C GLN A 146 9.00 1.57 -10.79
N THR A 147 8.03 1.54 -11.71
CA THR A 147 7.06 0.43 -11.79
C THR A 147 7.73 -0.86 -12.21
N GLU A 148 8.63 -0.81 -13.20
CA GLU A 148 9.43 -1.95 -13.67
C GLU A 148 10.36 -2.48 -12.57
N ILE A 149 11.05 -1.59 -11.85
CA ILE A 149 11.90 -1.96 -10.70
C ILE A 149 11.06 -2.60 -9.60
N ALA A 150 9.92 -2.00 -9.24
CA ALA A 150 9.02 -2.57 -8.24
C ALA A 150 8.50 -3.96 -8.66
N PHE A 151 8.20 -4.16 -9.95
CA PHE A 151 7.79 -5.46 -10.48
C PHE A 151 8.92 -6.49 -10.39
N PHE A 152 10.15 -6.10 -10.73
CA PHE A 152 11.33 -6.94 -10.63
C PHE A 152 11.58 -7.38 -9.19
N VAL A 153 11.66 -6.43 -8.24
CA VAL A 153 11.87 -6.70 -6.81
C VAL A 153 10.77 -7.61 -6.26
N LYS A 154 9.51 -7.39 -6.64
CA LYS A 154 8.38 -8.25 -6.25
C LYS A 154 8.55 -9.68 -6.71
N THR A 155 8.91 -9.87 -7.98
CA THR A 155 9.09 -11.20 -8.56
C THR A 155 10.20 -11.94 -7.84
N PHE A 156 11.34 -11.28 -7.64
CA PHE A 156 12.46 -11.84 -6.90
C PHE A 156 12.07 -12.19 -5.45
N PHE A 157 11.33 -11.31 -4.78
CA PHE A 157 10.85 -11.55 -3.42
C PHE A 157 9.96 -12.78 -3.33
N PHE A 158 8.98 -12.96 -4.23
CA PHE A 158 8.11 -14.14 -4.20
C PHE A 158 8.86 -15.43 -4.52
N VAL A 159 9.84 -15.39 -5.42
CA VAL A 159 10.72 -16.54 -5.68
C VAL A 159 11.51 -16.88 -4.41
N PHE A 160 12.15 -15.88 -3.79
CA PHE A 160 12.92 -16.07 -2.56
C PHE A 160 12.05 -16.57 -1.40
N LEU A 161 10.83 -16.03 -1.26
CA LEU A 161 9.85 -16.50 -0.30
C LEU A 161 9.55 -17.99 -0.52
N GLY A 162 9.34 -18.41 -1.77
CA GLY A 162 9.15 -19.82 -2.13
C GLY A 162 10.35 -20.70 -1.79
N LEU A 163 11.57 -20.18 -1.88
CA LEU A 163 12.80 -20.92 -1.55
C LEU A 163 13.01 -21.10 -0.04
N ILE A 164 12.56 -20.15 0.79
CA ILE A 164 12.72 -20.24 2.26
C ILE A 164 11.64 -21.12 2.90
N ILE A 165 10.52 -21.37 2.22
CA ILE A 165 9.47 -22.23 2.75
C ILE A 165 10.03 -23.63 3.04
N ASN A 166 10.04 -23.98 4.32
CA ASN A 166 10.38 -25.30 4.80
C ASN A 166 9.12 -26.20 4.79
N PRO A 167 9.24 -27.51 4.47
CA PRO A 167 8.17 -28.49 4.68
C PRO A 167 7.47 -28.46 6.05
N SER A 168 8.09 -27.93 7.11
CA SER A 168 7.46 -27.66 8.42
C SER A 168 6.19 -26.81 8.34
N ILE A 169 5.97 -26.07 7.25
CA ILE A 169 4.72 -25.34 7.00
C ILE A 169 3.48 -26.27 6.92
N LEU A 170 3.69 -27.56 6.65
CA LEU A 170 2.62 -28.57 6.58
C LEU A 170 2.31 -29.20 7.94
N GLU A 171 3.01 -28.80 9.01
CA GLU A 171 2.66 -29.24 10.36
C GLU A 171 1.24 -28.80 10.72
N VAL A 172 0.47 -29.75 11.28
CA VAL A 172 -0.94 -29.55 11.62
C VAL A 172 -1.11 -28.36 12.58
N ASN A 173 -0.16 -28.14 13.48
CA ASN A 173 -0.19 -27.02 14.42
C ASN A 173 -0.05 -25.68 13.71
N ALA A 174 0.93 -25.53 12.81
CA ALA A 174 1.13 -24.30 12.04
C ALA A 174 -0.09 -24.01 11.15
N LEU A 175 -0.64 -25.05 10.51
CA LEU A 175 -1.84 -24.94 9.68
C LEU A 175 -3.07 -24.53 10.50
N ALA A 176 -3.29 -25.13 11.67
CA ALA A 176 -4.43 -24.82 12.54
C ALA A 176 -4.36 -23.36 13.04
N ILE A 177 -3.19 -22.90 13.46
CA ILE A 177 -2.98 -21.51 13.88
C ILE A 177 -3.23 -20.55 12.71
N ALA A 178 -2.69 -20.84 11.53
CA ALA A 178 -2.85 -20.01 10.35
C ALA A 178 -4.32 -19.91 9.90
N VAL A 179 -5.06 -21.02 9.91
CA VAL A 179 -6.50 -21.03 9.60
C VAL A 179 -7.30 -20.26 10.65
N GLY A 180 -6.98 -20.43 11.94
CA GLY A 180 -7.61 -19.66 13.02
C GLY A 180 -7.41 -18.15 12.84
N LEU A 181 -6.16 -17.73 12.58
CA LEU A 181 -5.84 -16.33 12.30
C LEU A 181 -6.51 -15.83 11.02
N LEU A 182 -6.58 -16.64 9.96
CA LEU A 182 -7.28 -16.29 8.73
C LEU A 182 -8.76 -15.97 8.99
N VAL A 183 -9.44 -16.77 9.80
CA VAL A 183 -10.84 -16.53 10.18
C VAL A 183 -10.96 -15.20 10.95
N VAL A 184 -10.07 -14.95 11.92
CA VAL A 184 -10.03 -13.68 12.65
C VAL A 184 -9.82 -12.49 11.70
N LEU A 185 -8.92 -12.63 10.73
CA LEU A 185 -8.67 -11.60 9.72
C LEU A 185 -9.90 -11.32 8.84
N ILE A 186 -10.61 -12.37 8.40
CA ILE A 186 -11.83 -12.24 7.62
C ILE A 186 -12.91 -11.51 8.44
N ILE A 187 -13.09 -11.88 9.70
CA ILE A 187 -14.08 -11.24 10.60
C ILE A 187 -13.72 -9.76 10.80
N ALA A 188 -12.46 -9.47 11.13
CA ALA A 188 -12.00 -8.08 11.31
C ALA A 188 -12.21 -7.24 10.04
N ARG A 189 -11.94 -7.83 8.86
CA ARG A 189 -12.15 -7.17 7.57
C ARG A 189 -13.64 -6.92 7.27
N TYR A 190 -14.48 -7.91 7.56
CA TYR A 190 -15.93 -7.80 7.39
C TYR A 190 -16.51 -6.69 8.28
N LEU A 191 -16.10 -6.64 9.55
CA LEU A 191 -16.49 -5.58 10.48
C LEU A 191 -16.03 -4.20 10.01
N GLY A 192 -14.76 -4.07 9.59
CA GLY A 192 -14.24 -2.82 9.04
C GLY A 192 -15.01 -2.35 7.80
N THR A 193 -15.37 -3.28 6.91
CA THR A 193 -16.15 -2.96 5.71
C THR A 193 -17.60 -2.59 6.07
N MET A 194 -18.18 -3.19 7.11
CA MET A 194 -19.51 -2.83 7.58
C MET A 194 -19.56 -1.40 8.14
N ILE A 195 -18.54 -1.01 8.91
CA ILE A 195 -18.38 0.36 9.40
C ILE A 195 -18.23 1.33 8.22
N LEU A 196 -17.38 0.98 7.24
CA LEU A 196 -17.18 1.82 6.06
C LEU A 196 -18.46 2.01 5.23
N ALA A 197 -19.23 0.94 5.04
CA ALA A 197 -20.50 0.97 4.33
C ALA A 197 -21.57 1.80 5.07
N PHE A 198 -21.49 1.89 6.40
CA PHE A 198 -22.35 2.76 7.19
C PHE A 198 -21.97 4.24 7.03
N VAL A 199 -20.67 4.55 6.98
CA VAL A 199 -20.18 5.94 6.85
C VAL A 199 -20.42 6.49 5.45
N ASN A 200 -20.29 5.67 4.40
CA ASN A 200 -20.46 6.15 3.03
C ASN A 200 -21.25 5.15 2.16
N PRO A 201 -22.42 5.55 1.62
CA PRO A 201 -23.33 4.67 0.89
C PRO A 201 -22.75 4.15 -0.44
N LEU A 202 -21.73 4.82 -1.00
CA LEU A 202 -21.04 4.36 -2.20
C LEU A 202 -20.44 2.96 -2.02
N TYR A 203 -19.98 2.63 -0.80
CA TYR A 203 -19.32 1.35 -0.52
C TYR A 203 -20.29 0.20 -0.25
N VAL A 204 -21.59 0.47 -0.12
CA VAL A 204 -22.60 -0.59 0.07
C VAL A 204 -22.62 -1.51 -1.15
N GLN A 205 -22.50 -0.95 -2.35
CA GLN A 205 -22.48 -1.70 -3.61
C GLN A 205 -21.19 -2.53 -3.76
N TYR A 206 -20.06 -2.03 -3.25
CA TYR A 206 -18.76 -2.69 -3.32
C TYR A 206 -18.38 -3.50 -2.07
N LYS A 207 -19.33 -3.72 -1.14
CA LYS A 207 -19.05 -4.36 0.17
C LYS A 207 -18.35 -5.71 0.02
N LYS A 208 -18.82 -6.56 -0.91
CA LYS A 208 -18.23 -7.88 -1.17
C LYS A 208 -16.81 -7.76 -1.72
N LEU A 209 -16.59 -6.84 -2.67
CA LEU A 209 -15.29 -6.59 -3.26
C LEU A 209 -14.28 -6.11 -2.20
N VAL A 210 -14.63 -5.08 -1.44
CA VAL A 210 -13.76 -4.48 -0.41
C VAL A 210 -13.40 -5.50 0.68
N THR A 211 -14.34 -6.37 1.05
CA THR A 211 -14.08 -7.44 2.04
C THR A 211 -13.09 -8.48 1.50
N LEU A 212 -13.20 -8.85 0.22
CA LEU A 212 -12.36 -9.89 -0.38
C LEU A 212 -10.96 -9.38 -0.78
N MET A 213 -10.80 -8.07 -0.94
CA MET A 213 -9.52 -7.41 -1.21
C MET A 213 -8.70 -7.28 0.09
N MET A 214 -8.20 -8.42 0.58
CA MET A 214 -7.46 -8.51 1.86
C MET A 214 -6.09 -9.17 1.74
N SER A 215 -5.53 -9.26 0.53
CA SER A 215 -4.21 -9.85 0.32
C SER A 215 -3.19 -9.16 1.24
N ARG A 216 -2.51 -9.94 2.08
CA ARG A 216 -1.41 -9.39 2.89
C ARG A 216 -0.19 -9.14 2.02
N GLY A 217 0.47 -8.02 2.28
CA GLY A 217 1.56 -7.50 1.47
C GLY A 217 2.91 -8.18 1.72
N LEU A 218 3.89 -7.78 0.92
CA LEU A 218 5.29 -8.21 0.99
C LEU A 218 5.93 -7.85 2.34
N ALA A 219 5.46 -6.76 2.96
CA ALA A 219 5.93 -6.28 4.25
C ALA A 219 5.85 -7.38 5.31
N ALA A 220 4.73 -8.09 5.41
CA ALA A 220 4.55 -9.14 6.41
C ALA A 220 5.60 -10.26 6.32
N ALA A 221 5.96 -10.68 5.11
CA ALA A 221 6.97 -11.73 4.92
C ALA A 221 8.40 -11.26 5.27
N VAL A 222 8.75 -9.99 5.01
CA VAL A 222 10.04 -9.44 5.47
C VAL A 222 10.06 -9.36 6.99
N LEU A 223 8.97 -8.86 7.58
CA LEU A 223 8.83 -8.67 9.03
C LEU A 223 8.84 -9.99 9.79
N ALA A 224 8.45 -11.11 9.18
CA ALA A 224 8.51 -12.44 9.78
C ALA A 224 9.93 -12.82 10.26
N PHE A 225 10.97 -12.30 9.60
CA PHE A 225 12.35 -12.56 9.94
C PHE A 225 12.97 -11.57 10.94
N LEU A 226 12.35 -10.40 11.16
CA LEU A 226 12.91 -9.39 12.06
C LEU A 226 13.09 -9.86 13.51
N PRO A 227 12.17 -10.63 14.13
CA PRO A 227 12.34 -11.11 15.50
C PRO A 227 13.56 -12.03 15.65
N LEU A 228 13.82 -12.88 14.64
CA LEU A 228 14.96 -13.81 14.64
C LEU A 228 16.30 -13.09 14.51
N ASN A 229 16.31 -11.91 13.90
CA ASN A 229 17.52 -11.11 13.69
C ASN A 229 17.85 -10.17 14.87
N GLN A 230 17.06 -10.20 15.95
CA GLN A 230 17.36 -9.44 17.16
C GLN A 230 18.50 -10.07 17.97
N ASN A 231 19.13 -9.26 18.82
CA ASN A 231 20.13 -9.71 19.79
C ASN A 231 19.67 -9.33 21.20
N PRO A 232 19.12 -10.27 22.00
CA PRO A 232 18.99 -11.71 21.74
C PRO A 232 17.87 -12.07 20.75
N PRO A 233 17.96 -13.20 20.01
CA PRO A 233 16.93 -13.62 19.06
C PRO A 233 15.59 -13.92 19.74
N ILE A 234 14.51 -13.39 19.19
CA ILE A 234 13.15 -13.68 19.64
C ILE A 234 12.66 -14.90 18.87
N VAL A 235 12.71 -16.07 19.49
CA VAL A 235 12.28 -17.34 18.89
C VAL A 235 10.81 -17.59 19.23
N ILE A 236 9.94 -17.46 18.23
CA ILE A 236 8.52 -17.78 18.33
C ILE A 236 8.28 -19.04 17.49
N PRO A 237 7.82 -20.16 18.08
CA PRO A 237 7.51 -21.37 17.32
C PRO A 237 6.51 -21.10 16.20
N TYR A 238 6.78 -21.64 15.01
CA TYR A 238 5.90 -21.58 13.84
C TYR A 238 5.60 -20.17 13.29
N PHE A 239 6.27 -19.12 13.77
CA PHE A 239 5.90 -17.75 13.42
C PHE A 239 6.06 -17.45 11.94
N SER A 240 7.21 -17.81 11.35
CA SER A 240 7.48 -17.56 9.93
C SER A 240 6.55 -18.39 9.04
N GLU A 241 6.33 -19.65 9.40
CA GLU A 241 5.45 -20.60 8.72
C GLU A 241 4.00 -20.08 8.70
N VAL A 242 3.49 -19.62 9.85
CA VAL A 242 2.14 -19.06 9.98
C VAL A 242 2.00 -17.80 9.12
N VAL A 243 2.98 -16.89 9.15
CA VAL A 243 2.94 -15.67 8.32
C VAL A 243 2.91 -16.03 6.82
N PHE A 244 3.70 -17.00 6.39
CA PHE A 244 3.70 -17.44 4.99
C PHE A 244 2.38 -18.10 4.57
N LEU A 245 1.81 -18.95 5.42
CA LEU A 245 0.48 -19.52 5.18
C LEU A 245 -0.58 -18.43 5.06
N ILE A 246 -0.55 -17.41 5.92
CA ILE A 246 -1.49 -16.28 5.85
C ILE A 246 -1.33 -15.52 4.53
N ILE A 247 -0.09 -15.27 4.07
CA ILE A 247 0.14 -14.60 2.79
C ILE A 247 -0.44 -15.42 1.63
N ILE A 248 -0.19 -16.73 1.60
CA ILE A 248 -0.72 -17.62 0.57
C ILE A 248 -2.26 -17.64 0.61
N PHE A 249 -2.87 -17.87 1.77
CA PHE A 249 -4.33 -17.95 1.91
C PHE A 249 -5.01 -16.63 1.56
N THR A 250 -4.50 -15.50 2.03
CA THR A 250 -5.08 -14.18 1.72
C THR A 250 -4.91 -13.80 0.24
N SER A 251 -3.80 -14.19 -0.39
CA SER A 251 -3.60 -14.02 -1.84
C SER A 251 -4.55 -14.87 -2.67
N LEU A 252 -4.75 -16.14 -2.29
CA LEU A 252 -5.70 -17.04 -2.93
C LEU A 252 -7.14 -16.53 -2.80
N LEU A 253 -7.55 -16.11 -1.60
CA LEU A 253 -8.88 -15.54 -1.37
C LEU A 253 -9.11 -14.26 -2.17
N THR A 254 -8.11 -13.39 -2.27
CA THR A 254 -8.21 -12.17 -3.08
C THR A 254 -8.34 -12.50 -4.57
N THR A 255 -7.55 -13.46 -5.07
CA THR A 255 -7.64 -13.93 -6.46
C THR A 255 -9.03 -14.49 -6.77
N PHE A 256 -9.53 -15.41 -5.94
CA PHE A 256 -10.85 -16.02 -6.12
C PHE A 256 -11.98 -15.00 -5.99
N GLY A 257 -11.87 -14.08 -5.03
CA GLY A 257 -12.84 -13.01 -4.83
C GLY A 257 -12.89 -12.02 -5.99
N SER A 258 -11.73 -11.70 -6.57
CA SER A 258 -11.65 -10.82 -7.75
C SER A 258 -12.33 -11.43 -8.97
N TYR A 259 -12.18 -12.74 -9.18
CA TYR A 259 -12.81 -13.46 -10.28
C TYR A 259 -14.34 -13.45 -10.14
N THR A 260 -14.84 -13.74 -8.93
CA THR A 260 -16.29 -13.82 -8.65
C THR A 260 -17.02 -12.48 -8.82
N THR A 261 -16.36 -11.36 -8.52
CA THR A 261 -16.97 -10.03 -8.63
C THR A 261 -16.97 -9.51 -10.07
N ARG A 262 -15.99 -9.94 -10.87
CA ARG A 262 -15.83 -9.54 -12.27
C ARG A 262 -17.06 -9.88 -13.14
N ASP A 263 -17.74 -10.97 -12.82
CA ASP A 263 -18.93 -11.42 -13.55
C ASP A 263 -20.23 -10.70 -13.12
N LYS A 264 -20.27 -10.10 -11.92
CA LYS A 264 -21.51 -9.50 -11.36
C LYS A 264 -21.65 -8.00 -11.60
N GLU A 265 -20.54 -7.26 -11.63
CA GLU A 265 -20.59 -5.81 -11.90
C GLU A 265 -20.77 -5.50 -13.40
N ALA A 266 -20.41 -6.43 -14.29
CA ALA A 266 -20.70 -6.34 -15.72
C ALA A 266 -22.22 -6.31 -16.01
N GLU A 267 -23.04 -6.99 -15.20
CA GLU A 267 -24.51 -6.96 -15.32
C GLU A 267 -25.12 -5.63 -14.82
N THR A 268 -24.54 -5.01 -13.78
CA THR A 268 -25.13 -3.80 -13.15
C THR A 268 -24.92 -2.51 -13.93
N VAL A 269 -23.93 -2.44 -14.84
CA VAL A 269 -23.66 -1.22 -15.63
C VAL A 269 -24.62 -1.09 -16.83
N ASP A 270 -25.14 -2.21 -17.35
CA ASP A 270 -26.02 -2.23 -18.53
C ASP A 270 -27.48 -1.85 -18.22
N GLU A 271 -27.86 -1.77 -16.94
CA GLU A 271 -29.22 -1.41 -16.50
C GLU A 271 -29.43 0.10 -16.27
N THR A 272 -28.44 0.97 -16.52
CA THR A 272 -28.71 2.41 -16.53
C THR A 272 -29.49 2.77 -17.80
N PRO A 273 -30.75 3.25 -17.71
CA PRO A 273 -31.57 3.45 -18.89
C PRO A 273 -30.95 4.53 -19.77
N LYS A 274 -30.67 4.18 -21.03
CA LYS A 274 -30.30 5.11 -22.10
C LYS A 274 -31.31 6.27 -22.11
N VAL A 275 -30.90 7.42 -21.60
CA VAL A 275 -31.69 8.65 -21.67
C VAL A 275 -31.96 8.93 -23.15
N ILE A 276 -33.24 8.90 -23.48
CA ILE A 276 -33.81 9.10 -24.80
C ILE A 276 -33.28 10.44 -25.35
N SER A 277 -32.46 10.37 -26.40
CA SER A 277 -32.04 11.53 -27.19
C SER A 277 -33.28 12.15 -27.85
N THR A 278 -33.84 13.18 -27.22
CA THR A 278 -34.87 14.03 -27.84
C THR A 278 -34.27 14.72 -29.06
N LYS A 279 -34.75 14.32 -30.25
CA LYS A 279 -34.53 15.01 -31.53
C LYS A 279 -34.83 16.51 -31.37
N ARG A 280 -33.84 17.37 -31.60
CA ARG A 280 -34.08 18.81 -31.83
C ARG A 280 -34.69 19.00 -33.24
N PRO A 281 -35.76 19.78 -33.42
CA PRO A 281 -36.27 20.09 -34.75
C PRO A 281 -35.33 21.05 -35.47
N ARG A 282 -35.09 20.74 -36.75
CA ARG A 282 -34.27 21.51 -37.69
C ARG A 282 -35.07 22.75 -38.10
N ILE A 283 -34.67 23.94 -37.62
CA ILE A 283 -35.23 25.19 -38.11
C ILE A 283 -34.60 25.45 -39.49
N SER A 284 -35.41 25.32 -40.54
CA SER A 284 -35.11 25.77 -41.89
C SER A 284 -35.07 27.31 -41.91
N ARG A 285 -33.95 27.90 -42.33
CA ARG A 285 -33.96 29.27 -42.83
C ARG A 285 -34.58 29.27 -44.22
N VAL A 286 -35.66 30.03 -44.34
CA VAL A 286 -36.24 30.52 -45.58
C VAL A 286 -35.77 31.97 -45.69
N ASP A 287 -35.31 32.31 -46.89
CA ASP A 287 -34.89 33.62 -47.44
C ASP A 287 -33.57 34.26 -46.93
#